data_AF-A0A7K2ZQQ2-F1
#
_entry.id   AF-A0A7K2ZQQ2-F1
#
_cell.length_a   1.000
_cell.length_b   1.000
_cell.length_c   1.000
_cell.angle_alpha   90.00
_cell.angle_beta   90.00
_cell.angle_gamma   90.00
#
_symmetry.space_group_name_H-M   'P 1'
#
loop_
_entity.id
_entity.type
_entity.pdbx_description
1 polymer ?
#
loop_
_entity_poly.entity_id
_entity_poly.type
_entity_poly.pdbx_seq_one_letter_code
_entity_poly.pdbx_strand_id
1 'polypeptide(L)'
;MVDAPWAQGKDRPVPYLVRAGADADDPDLVEVSWGGDTYEATADEFAELLAADTALARTELTVPVVLALPGPAADAAGLADLIARRLGRTVWWTGFPVDLSGTDDAGDPVLTL
;
A
#
# COMPACT_ATOMS: atom_id res chain seq x y z
N MET A 1 20.02 5.04 9.72
CA MET A 1 19.05 4.44 8.80
C MET A 1 18.53 3.21 9.53
N VAL A 2 17.31 3.26 10.08
CA VAL A 2 16.71 2.05 10.67
C VAL A 2 16.33 1.14 9.51
N ASP A 3 16.64 -0.15 9.60
CA ASP A 3 16.14 -1.12 8.63
C ASP A 3 14.62 -0.98 8.53
N ALA A 4 14.11 -0.92 7.30
CA ALA A 4 12.70 -0.76 7.09
C ALA A 4 11.95 -1.97 7.69
N PRO A 5 10.90 -1.78 8.51
CA PRO A 5 10.24 -2.88 9.20
C PRO A 5 9.58 -3.89 8.26
N TRP A 6 9.43 -3.57 6.98
CA TRP A 6 8.95 -4.44 5.92
C TRP A 6 10.05 -5.22 5.18
N ALA A 7 11.34 -4.85 5.33
CA ALA A 7 12.49 -5.50 4.69
C ALA A 7 13.02 -6.68 5.54
N GLN A 8 12.14 -7.59 5.98
CA GLN A 8 12.42 -8.59 7.02
C GLN A 8 13.21 -9.84 6.57
N GLY A 9 14.07 -9.73 5.55
CA GLY A 9 14.90 -10.83 5.05
C GLY A 9 14.16 -11.89 4.23
N LYS A 10 14.91 -12.83 3.63
CA LYS A 10 14.42 -13.80 2.62
C LYS A 10 13.42 -14.85 3.13
N ASP A 11 13.33 -15.03 4.45
CA ASP A 11 12.50 -16.07 5.07
C ASP A 11 11.09 -15.59 5.46
N ARG A 12 10.75 -14.32 5.18
CA ARG A 12 9.42 -13.76 5.42
C ARG A 12 8.65 -13.54 4.11
N PRO A 13 7.31 -13.56 4.13
CA PRO A 13 6.52 -13.31 2.94
C PRO A 13 6.80 -11.91 2.38
N VAL A 14 6.93 -11.82 1.06
CA VAL A 14 7.03 -10.55 0.35
C VAL A 14 5.72 -9.78 0.58
N PRO A 15 5.76 -8.53 1.08
CA PRO A 15 4.55 -7.75 1.31
C PRO A 15 3.78 -7.48 0.02
N TYR A 16 2.46 -7.41 0.12
CA TYR A 16 1.63 -6.89 -0.97
C TYR A 16 1.77 -5.36 -1.01
N LEU A 17 2.37 -4.85 -2.08
CA LEU A 17 2.63 -3.43 -2.23
C LEU A 17 1.43 -2.74 -2.88
N VAL A 18 0.95 -1.68 -2.23
CA VAL A 18 -0.08 -0.79 -2.75
C VAL A 18 0.51 0.60 -2.88
N ARG A 19 0.45 1.16 -4.08
CA ARG A 19 0.76 2.58 -4.29
C ARG A 19 -0.53 3.38 -4.23
N ALA A 20 -0.51 4.44 -3.45
CA ALA A 20 -1.59 5.41 -3.37
C ALA A 20 -1.00 6.82 -3.39
N GLY A 21 -1.65 7.74 -4.09
CA GLY A 21 -1.32 9.17 -4.00
C GLY A 21 -2.10 9.81 -2.85
N ALA A 22 -1.59 10.91 -2.34
CA ALA A 22 -2.41 11.86 -1.59
C ALA A 22 -2.76 13.00 -2.54
N ASP A 23 -4.02 13.42 -2.55
CA ASP A 23 -4.38 14.64 -3.27
C ASP A 23 -3.68 15.83 -2.58
N ALA A 24 -3.01 16.66 -3.39
CA ALA A 24 -2.22 17.77 -2.89
C ALA A 24 -3.07 18.98 -2.44
N ASP A 25 -4.29 19.07 -2.96
CA ASP A 25 -5.27 20.12 -2.70
C ASP A 25 -6.30 19.69 -1.65
N ASP A 26 -6.57 18.37 -1.50
CA ASP A 26 -7.43 17.79 -0.47
C ASP A 26 -6.77 16.59 0.26
N PRO A 27 -6.12 16.82 1.41
CA PRO A 27 -5.38 15.77 2.12
C PRO A 27 -6.26 14.66 2.74
N ASP A 28 -7.58 14.81 2.71
CA ASP A 28 -8.52 13.78 3.17
C ASP A 28 -8.84 12.74 2.08
N LEU A 29 -8.40 12.99 0.83
CA LEU A 29 -8.60 12.11 -0.32
C LEU A 29 -7.33 11.32 -0.67
N VAL A 30 -7.56 10.05 -1.01
CA VAL A 30 -6.56 9.12 -1.51
C VAL A 30 -6.74 8.98 -3.02
N GLU A 31 -5.67 9.20 -3.77
CA GLU A 31 -5.63 8.99 -5.19
C GLU A 31 -5.32 7.50 -5.50
N VAL A 32 -6.23 6.85 -6.20
CA VAL A 32 -6.19 5.42 -6.53
C VAL A 32 -6.12 5.25 -8.05
N SER A 33 -5.08 4.55 -8.54
CA SER A 33 -4.97 4.21 -9.96
C SER A 33 -5.59 2.84 -10.24
N TRP A 34 -6.56 2.78 -11.16
CA TRP A 34 -7.19 1.53 -11.60
C TRP A 34 -7.55 1.59 -13.08
N GLY A 35 -7.21 0.54 -13.84
CA GLY A 35 -7.56 0.47 -15.27
C GLY A 35 -6.84 1.49 -16.16
N GLY A 36 -5.81 2.17 -15.65
CA GLY A 36 -5.12 3.27 -16.32
C GLY A 36 -5.70 4.66 -16.01
N ASP A 37 -6.83 4.71 -15.31
CA ASP A 37 -7.44 5.93 -14.80
C ASP A 37 -7.07 6.14 -13.33
N THR A 38 -7.30 7.37 -12.88
CA THR A 38 -7.01 7.82 -11.52
C THR A 38 -8.29 8.35 -10.90
N TYR A 39 -8.58 7.92 -9.67
CA TYR A 39 -9.80 8.23 -8.94
C TYR A 39 -9.47 8.73 -7.54
N GLU A 40 -10.26 9.68 -7.05
CA GLU A 40 -10.25 10.08 -5.64
C GLU A 40 -11.16 9.16 -4.83
N ALA A 41 -10.69 8.76 -3.65
CA ALA A 41 -11.46 8.00 -2.68
C ALA A 41 -11.22 8.54 -1.27
N THR A 42 -12.25 8.54 -0.45
CA THR A 42 -12.05 8.73 1.00
C THR A 42 -11.23 7.58 1.60
N ALA A 43 -10.66 7.78 2.78
CA ALA A 43 -9.92 6.73 3.50
C ALA A 43 -10.75 5.44 3.70
N ASP A 44 -12.04 5.58 4.03
CA ASP A 44 -12.97 4.47 4.19
C ASP A 44 -13.24 3.75 2.86
N GLU A 45 -13.52 4.50 1.79
CA GLU A 45 -13.72 3.92 0.45
C GLU A 45 -12.47 3.19 -0.04
N PHE A 46 -11.29 3.77 0.17
CA PHE A 46 -10.03 3.12 -0.19
C PHE A 46 -9.83 1.81 0.56
N ALA A 47 -10.19 1.76 1.85
CA ALA A 47 -10.13 0.52 2.63
C ALA A 47 -11.11 -0.54 2.12
N GLU A 48 -12.30 -0.15 1.68
CA GLU A 48 -13.26 -1.07 1.06
C GLU A 48 -12.80 -1.55 -0.32
N LEU A 49 -12.19 -0.67 -1.13
CA LEU A 49 -11.59 -1.05 -2.40
C LEU A 49 -10.47 -2.08 -2.21
N LEU A 50 -9.59 -1.88 -1.23
CA LEU A 50 -8.56 -2.87 -0.89
C LEU A 50 -9.15 -4.17 -0.36
N ALA A 51 -10.22 -4.11 0.45
CA ALA A 51 -10.91 -5.31 0.91
C ALA A 51 -11.58 -6.09 -0.23
N ALA A 52 -11.91 -5.43 -1.33
CA ALA A 52 -12.48 -6.02 -2.54
C ALA A 52 -11.42 -6.46 -3.58
N ASP A 53 -10.13 -6.14 -3.38
CA ASP A 53 -9.06 -6.52 -4.30
C ASP A 53 -8.91 -8.05 -4.33
N THR A 54 -9.25 -8.65 -5.48
CA THR A 54 -9.21 -10.11 -5.67
C THR A 54 -7.80 -10.69 -5.67
N ALA A 55 -6.78 -9.92 -6.04
CA ALA A 55 -5.39 -10.36 -5.97
C ALA A 55 -4.93 -10.39 -4.51
N LEU A 56 -5.25 -9.34 -3.74
CA LEU A 56 -4.99 -9.30 -2.30
C LEU A 56 -5.75 -10.40 -1.55
N ALA A 57 -7.01 -10.64 -1.90
CA ALA A 57 -7.85 -11.66 -1.27
C ALA A 57 -7.36 -13.11 -1.49
N ARG A 58 -6.49 -13.34 -2.48
CA ARG A 58 -5.84 -14.64 -2.74
C ARG A 58 -4.56 -14.84 -1.94
N THR A 59 -4.09 -13.83 -1.21
CA THR A 59 -2.90 -13.93 -0.37
C THR A 59 -3.26 -14.39 1.05
N GLU A 60 -2.36 -15.12 1.70
CA GLU A 60 -2.49 -15.51 3.11
C GLU A 60 -2.53 -14.29 4.03
N LEU A 61 -3.40 -14.25 5.05
CA LEU A 61 -3.52 -13.11 5.99
C LEU A 61 -2.20 -12.74 6.71
N THR A 62 -1.24 -13.67 6.77
CA THR A 62 0.10 -13.42 7.32
C THR A 62 1.00 -12.60 6.39
N VAL A 63 0.67 -12.50 5.11
CA VAL A 63 1.32 -11.57 4.18
C VAL A 63 0.93 -10.14 4.60
N PRO A 64 1.89 -9.25 4.88
CA PRO A 64 1.57 -7.87 5.24
C PRO A 64 1.28 -7.03 3.99
N VAL A 65 0.57 -5.92 4.17
CA VAL A 65 0.40 -4.89 3.13
C VAL A 65 1.34 -3.73 3.42
N VAL A 66 1.95 -3.15 2.39
CA VAL A 66 2.72 -1.89 2.49
C VAL A 66 2.03 -0.85 1.62
N LEU A 67 1.62 0.27 2.24
CA LEU A 67 1.14 1.46 1.54
C LEU A 67 2.32 2.36 1.21
N ALA A 68 2.57 2.60 -0.07
CA ALA A 68 3.50 3.62 -0.52
C ALA A 68 2.74 4.89 -0.86
N LEU A 69 2.99 5.94 -0.07
CA LEU A 69 2.31 7.24 -0.10
C LEU A 69 3.33 8.34 -0.41
N PRO A 70 3.84 8.45 -1.65
CA PRO A 70 4.77 9.50 -2.03
C PRO A 70 4.06 10.86 -2.01
N GLY A 71 4.41 11.71 -1.05
CA GLY A 71 3.82 13.05 -0.89
C GLY A 71 3.41 13.34 0.56
N PRO A 72 2.92 14.56 0.85
CA PRO A 72 2.43 14.91 2.18
C PRO A 72 1.04 14.32 2.42
N ALA A 73 0.94 13.01 2.70
CA ALA A 73 -0.29 12.43 3.24
C ALA A 73 -0.49 12.94 4.67
N ALA A 74 -1.62 13.61 4.96
CA ALA A 74 -1.82 14.26 6.26
C ALA A 74 -1.89 13.28 7.45
N ASP A 75 -2.37 12.05 7.24
CA ASP A 75 -2.37 11.00 8.27
C ASP A 75 -2.14 9.57 7.70
N ALA A 76 -0.95 9.33 7.16
CA ALA A 76 -0.55 8.01 6.65
C ALA A 76 -0.66 6.89 7.72
N ALA A 77 -0.42 7.22 8.99
CA ALA A 77 -0.48 6.26 10.09
C ALA A 77 -1.93 5.88 10.42
N GLY A 78 -2.84 6.85 10.50
CA GLY A 78 -4.27 6.60 10.68
C GLY A 78 -4.88 5.81 9.53
N LEU A 79 -4.50 6.12 8.29
CA LEU A 79 -4.92 5.36 7.11
C LEU A 79 -4.48 3.89 7.19
N ALA A 80 -3.21 3.64 7.51
CA ALA A 80 -2.68 2.29 7.65
C ALA A 80 -3.41 1.51 8.77
N ASP A 81 -3.70 2.14 9.91
CA ASP A 81 -4.42 1.49 11.02
C ASP A 81 -5.89 1.21 10.68
N LEU A 82 -6.56 2.09 9.96
CA LEU A 82 -7.92 1.87 9.45
C LEU A 82 -7.97 0.66 8.51
N ILE A 83 -7.05 0.59 7.55
CA ILE A 83 -6.98 -0.52 6.60
C ILE A 83 -6.59 -1.82 7.32
N ALA A 84 -5.67 -1.78 8.28
CA ALA A 84 -5.29 -2.97 9.06
C ALA A 84 -6.48 -3.58 9.80
N ARG A 85 -7.30 -2.74 10.44
CA ARG A 85 -8.54 -3.17 11.10
C ARG A 85 -9.53 -3.77 10.13
N ARG A 86 -9.66 -3.19 8.92
CA ARG A 86 -10.60 -3.67 7.90
C ARG A 86 -10.19 -5.00 7.27
N LEU A 87 -8.90 -5.17 6.99
CA LEU A 87 -8.35 -6.36 6.34
C LEU A 87 -8.03 -7.50 7.31
N GLY A 88 -7.92 -7.22 8.62
CA GLY A 88 -7.53 -8.22 9.62
C GLY A 88 -6.08 -8.69 9.48
N ARG A 89 -5.20 -7.84 8.94
CA ARG A 89 -3.78 -8.15 8.69
C ARG A 89 -2.88 -6.95 8.97
N THR A 90 -1.58 -7.18 9.07
CA THR A 90 -0.59 -6.12 9.27
C THR A 90 -0.52 -5.21 8.05
N VAL A 91 -0.62 -3.90 8.29
CA VAL A 91 -0.42 -2.86 7.28
C VAL A 91 0.68 -1.92 7.77
N TRP A 92 1.69 -1.71 6.92
CA TRP A 92 2.73 -0.70 7.12
C TRP A 92 2.57 0.39 6.08
N TRP A 93 3.25 1.52 6.28
CA TRP A 93 3.30 2.60 5.30
C TRP A 93 4.71 3.15 5.14
N THR A 94 4.97 3.76 3.99
CA THR A 94 6.21 4.47 3.67
C THR A 94 5.92 5.71 2.83
N GLY A 95 6.58 6.83 3.14
CA GLY A 95 6.56 8.04 2.33
C GLY A 95 7.69 8.09 1.28
N PHE A 96 8.57 7.08 1.25
CA PHE A 96 9.61 7.01 0.23
C PHE A 96 8.97 6.80 -1.14
N PRO A 97 9.43 7.52 -2.18
CA PRO A 97 9.02 7.22 -3.53
C PRO A 97 9.44 5.78 -3.85
N VAL A 98 8.47 4.93 -4.09
CA VAL A 98 8.71 3.57 -4.60
C VAL A 98 8.50 3.62 -6.10
N ASP A 99 9.49 3.22 -6.86
CA ASP A 99 9.30 2.93 -8.26
C ASP A 99 8.74 1.51 -8.37
N LEU A 100 7.54 1.37 -8.95
CA LEU A 100 6.97 0.06 -9.28
C LEU A 100 7.63 -0.54 -10.53
N SER A 101 8.65 0.11 -11.10
CA SER A 101 9.33 -0.35 -12.31
C SER A 101 10.17 -1.61 -12.12
N GLY A 102 10.45 -2.03 -10.89
CA GLY A 102 11.10 -3.30 -10.61
C GLY A 102 10.07 -4.41 -10.62
N THR A 103 10.26 -5.42 -11.47
CA THR A 103 9.55 -6.69 -11.36
C THR A 103 10.52 -7.75 -10.84
N ASP A 104 10.05 -8.66 -9.97
CA ASP A 104 10.85 -9.85 -9.66
C ASP A 104 10.92 -10.81 -10.86
N ASP A 105 11.58 -11.95 -10.67
CA ASP A 105 11.70 -12.99 -11.71
C ASP A 105 10.34 -13.55 -12.17
N ALA A 106 9.24 -13.28 -11.43
CA ALA A 106 7.88 -13.68 -11.75
C ALA A 106 7.07 -12.57 -12.46
N GLY A 107 7.61 -11.34 -12.55
CA GLY A 107 6.89 -10.20 -13.14
C GLY A 107 6.09 -9.38 -12.14
N ASP A 108 6.17 -9.70 -10.85
CA ASP A 108 5.42 -9.00 -9.81
C ASP A 108 6.14 -7.71 -9.40
N PRO A 109 5.42 -6.58 -9.25
CA PRO A 109 6.04 -5.32 -8.86
C PRO A 109 6.69 -5.46 -7.47
N VAL A 110 7.99 -5.19 -7.41
CA VAL A 110 8.80 -5.24 -6.19
C VAL A 110 9.25 -3.87 -5.76
N LEU A 111 9.29 -3.67 -4.43
CA LEU A 111 9.89 -2.51 -3.80
C LEU A 111 11.38 -2.45 -4.16
N THR A 112 11.73 -1.49 -5.01
CA THR A 112 13.13 -1.13 -5.26
C THR A 112 13.43 0.16 -4.50
N LEU A 113 14.45 0.13 -3.64
CA LEU A 113 14.93 1.26 -2.84
C LEU A 113 15.99 2.07 -3.58
#